data_AF-A0AAE4HBK8-F1
#
_entry.id   AF-A0AAE4HBK8-F1
#
_cell.length_a   1.000
_cell.length_b   1.000
_cell.length_c   1.000
_cell.angle_alpha   90.00
_cell.angle_beta   90.00
_cell.angle_gamma   90.00
#
_symmetry.space_group_name_H-M   'P 1'
#
loop_
_entity.id
_entity.type
_entity.pdbx_description
1 polymer ?
#
loop_
_entity_poly.entity_id
_entity_poly.type
_entity_poly.pdbx_seq_one_letter_code
_entity_poly.pdbx_strand_id
1 'polypeptide(L)'
;MAWLKAALLFCLIALAGGRAIASEQTILLVAHGDVTTQHLTRDTTRGIFAMRQRTWPDGQAVRVFVLPNNHPVHERFVKQRLTVYPHQLQLAWDRMVFSGTGQAPDRVRHQAEMVERIATTPGAIGYLEREYLDERVQVISMD
;
A
#
# COMPACT_ATOMS: atom_id res chain seq x y z
N MET A 1 36.14 -4.01 -46.60
CA MET A 1 35.65 -2.89 -45.77
C MET A 1 34.12 -2.71 -45.75
N ALA A 2 33.33 -3.52 -46.49
CA ALA A 2 31.86 -3.48 -46.45
C ALA A 2 31.21 -4.43 -45.41
N TRP A 3 31.92 -5.49 -45.00
CA TRP A 3 31.42 -6.52 -44.07
C TRP A 3 31.47 -6.09 -42.59
N LEU A 4 32.36 -5.15 -42.22
CA LEU A 4 32.43 -4.59 -40.87
C LEU A 4 31.24 -3.68 -40.54
N LYS A 5 30.67 -2.98 -41.54
CA LYS A 5 29.50 -2.09 -41.37
C LYS A 5 28.20 -2.88 -41.18
N ALA A 6 28.10 -4.06 -41.80
CA ALA A 6 26.95 -4.95 -41.65
C ALA A 6 26.88 -5.59 -40.25
N ALA A 7 28.02 -5.92 -39.65
CA ALA A 7 28.09 -6.47 -38.29
C ALA A 7 27.70 -5.43 -37.21
N LEU A 8 28.03 -4.16 -37.41
CA LEU A 8 27.68 -3.06 -36.50
C LEU A 8 26.19 -2.71 -36.54
N LEU A 9 25.51 -2.85 -37.68
CA LEU A 9 24.05 -2.63 -37.78
C LEU A 9 23.22 -3.75 -37.13
N PHE A 10 23.72 -4.99 -37.13
CA PHE A 10 23.03 -6.13 -36.52
C PHE A 10 23.08 -6.09 -34.97
N CYS A 11 24.14 -5.50 -34.40
CA CYS A 11 24.29 -5.35 -32.95
C CYS A 11 23.38 -4.25 -32.36
N LEU A 12 23.00 -3.24 -33.15
CA LEU A 12 22.16 -2.13 -32.70
C LEU A 12 20.66 -2.47 -32.64
N ILE A 13 20.20 -3.52 -33.32
CA ILE A 13 18.79 -3.95 -33.31
C ILE A 13 18.52 -4.96 -32.16
N ALA A 14 19.55 -5.62 -31.64
CA ALA A 14 19.41 -6.57 -30.53
C ALA A 14 19.17 -5.89 -29.16
N LEU A 15 19.38 -4.57 -29.05
CA LEU A 15 19.22 -3.81 -27.80
C LEU A 15 17.81 -3.20 -27.59
N ALA A 16 16.82 -3.57 -28.40
CA ALA A 16 15.47 -3.01 -28.36
C ALA A 16 14.38 -3.97 -27.78
N GLY A 17 14.75 -5.19 -27.36
CA GLY A 17 13.77 -6.27 -27.13
C GLY A 17 13.38 -6.59 -25.67
N GLY A 18 13.91 -5.88 -24.67
CA GLY A 18 13.66 -6.20 -23.26
C GLY A 18 12.50 -5.41 -22.67
N ARG A 19 11.25 -5.59 -23.13
CA ARG A 19 10.10 -5.15 -22.32
C ARG A 19 9.97 -6.12 -21.15
N ALA A 20 10.62 -5.80 -20.03
CA ALA A 20 10.27 -6.42 -18.76
C ALA A 20 8.78 -6.16 -18.55
N ILE A 21 7.97 -7.21 -18.68
CA ILE A 21 6.58 -7.19 -18.25
C ILE A 21 6.67 -7.13 -16.73
N ALA A 22 6.69 -5.92 -16.18
CA ALA A 22 6.51 -5.74 -14.75
C ALA A 22 5.13 -6.34 -14.42
N SER A 23 5.11 -7.47 -13.72
CA SER A 23 3.87 -8.00 -13.18
C SER A 23 3.32 -6.94 -12.23
N GLU A 24 2.16 -6.37 -12.54
CA GLU A 24 1.45 -5.50 -11.59
C GLU A 24 1.03 -6.35 -10.39
N GLN A 25 1.90 -6.44 -9.38
CA GLN A 25 1.62 -7.15 -8.14
C GLN A 25 0.39 -6.52 -7.50
N THR A 26 -0.72 -7.22 -7.39
CA THR A 26 -1.94 -6.63 -6.83
C THR A 26 -1.75 -6.29 -5.35
N ILE A 27 -2.01 -5.04 -4.95
CA ILE A 27 -2.04 -4.64 -3.53
C ILE A 27 -3.41 -4.92 -2.96
N LEU A 28 -3.43 -5.67 -1.87
CA LEU A 28 -4.60 -6.05 -1.09
C LEU A 28 -4.71 -5.13 0.13
N LEU A 29 -5.93 -4.70 0.43
CA LEU A 29 -6.27 -4.12 1.71
C LEU A 29 -6.56 -5.27 2.68
N VAL A 30 -5.96 -5.25 3.86
CA VAL A 30 -6.06 -6.35 4.83
C VAL A 30 -6.37 -5.81 6.23
N ALA A 31 -7.06 -6.63 7.02
CA ALA A 31 -7.44 -6.30 8.39
C ALA A 31 -7.26 -7.51 9.32
N HIS A 32 -7.27 -7.24 10.63
CA HIS A 32 -7.27 -8.28 11.65
C HIS A 32 -8.56 -9.12 11.54
N GLY A 33 -8.50 -10.42 11.88
CA GLY A 33 -9.62 -11.35 11.72
C GLY A 33 -10.87 -11.07 12.59
N ASP A 34 -10.78 -10.15 13.55
CA ASP A 34 -11.92 -9.72 14.39
C ASP A 34 -12.80 -8.63 13.74
N VAL A 35 -12.30 -8.00 12.67
CA VAL A 35 -13.03 -6.93 11.99
C VAL A 35 -14.21 -7.52 11.23
N THR A 36 -15.43 -7.09 11.54
CA THR A 36 -16.63 -7.63 10.89
C THR A 36 -16.85 -7.06 9.48
N THR A 37 -16.29 -5.89 9.21
CA THR A 37 -16.42 -5.17 7.93
C THR A 37 -15.58 -5.82 6.85
N GLN A 38 -16.20 -6.36 5.79
CA GLN A 38 -15.51 -7.03 4.67
C GLN A 38 -15.39 -6.16 3.41
N HIS A 39 -16.02 -4.98 3.41
CA HIS A 39 -16.05 -4.06 2.30
C HIS A 39 -15.95 -2.63 2.79
N LEU A 40 -15.12 -1.82 2.14
CA LEU A 40 -15.00 -0.40 2.40
C LEU A 40 -15.09 0.39 1.11
N THR A 41 -15.72 1.56 1.20
CA THR A 41 -15.62 2.52 0.11
C THR A 41 -14.21 3.10 0.02
N ARG A 42 -13.81 3.58 -1.15
CA ARG A 42 -12.57 4.35 -1.33
C ARG A 42 -12.49 5.56 -0.41
N ASP A 43 -13.60 6.25 -0.21
CA ASP A 43 -13.66 7.44 0.65
C ASP A 43 -13.49 7.08 2.13
N THR A 44 -14.13 6.02 2.60
CA THR A 44 -13.94 5.51 3.96
C THR A 44 -12.51 5.04 4.15
N THR A 45 -11.96 4.28 3.21
CA THR A 45 -10.57 3.81 3.26
C THR A 45 -9.60 5.00 3.34
N ARG A 46 -9.78 6.01 2.49
CA ARG A 46 -8.98 7.24 2.51
C ARG A 46 -9.17 8.03 3.80
N GLY A 47 -10.37 8.05 4.38
CA GLY A 47 -10.64 8.65 5.69
C GLY A 47 -9.88 7.98 6.81
N ILE A 48 -9.86 6.64 6.80
CA ILE A 48 -9.14 5.80 7.76
C ILE A 48 -7.63 6.02 7.66
N PHE A 49 -7.03 5.87 6.48
CA PHE A 49 -5.58 6.03 6.32
C PHE A 49 -5.10 7.47 6.52
N ALA A 50 -5.96 8.47 6.29
CA ALA A 50 -5.68 9.86 6.64
C ALA A 50 -5.93 10.19 8.13
N MET A 51 -6.27 9.19 8.95
CA MET A 51 -6.57 9.29 10.38
C MET A 51 -7.76 10.21 10.73
N ARG A 52 -8.58 10.59 9.74
CA ARG A 52 -9.80 11.39 9.93
C ARG A 52 -10.97 10.56 10.45
N GLN A 53 -11.02 9.29 10.06
CA GLN A 53 -11.96 8.31 10.57
C GLN A 53 -11.18 7.28 11.38
N ARG A 54 -11.48 7.16 12.67
CA ARG A 54 -10.72 6.31 13.62
C ARG A 54 -11.52 5.10 14.11
N THR A 55 -12.69 4.88 13.53
CA THR A 55 -13.58 3.77 13.83
C THR A 55 -14.04 3.09 12.56
N TRP A 56 -14.21 1.78 12.65
CA TRP A 56 -14.89 0.94 11.68
C TRP A 56 -16.38 1.33 11.62
N PRO A 57 -17.11 0.96 10.56
CA PRO A 57 -18.55 1.20 10.44
C PRO A 57 -19.39 0.68 11.63
N ASP A 58 -18.94 -0.38 12.29
CA ASP A 58 -19.57 -0.97 13.48
C ASP A 58 -19.19 -0.25 14.79
N GLY A 59 -18.33 0.77 14.73
CA GLY A 59 -17.85 1.54 15.88
C GLY A 59 -16.56 1.02 16.53
N GLN A 60 -16.04 -0.14 16.11
CA GLN A 60 -14.76 -0.65 16.63
C GLN A 60 -13.62 0.34 16.32
N ALA A 61 -12.69 0.56 17.26
CA ALA A 61 -11.54 1.41 17.02
C ALA A 61 -10.61 0.82 15.94
N VAL A 62 -10.15 1.66 15.00
CA VAL A 62 -9.24 1.25 13.94
C VAL A 62 -7.78 1.47 14.37
N ARG A 63 -6.93 0.47 14.15
CA ARG A 63 -5.47 0.59 14.29
C ARG A 63 -4.80 0.55 12.92
N VAL A 64 -4.26 1.67 12.45
CA VAL A 64 -3.72 1.77 11.10
C VAL A 64 -2.21 1.52 11.11
N PHE A 65 -1.76 0.54 10.32
CA PHE A 65 -0.36 0.29 10.03
C PHE A 65 0.00 0.71 8.61
N VAL A 66 1.15 1.38 8.45
CA VAL A 66 1.67 1.81 7.15
C VAL A 66 3.15 1.47 6.99
N LEU A 67 3.59 1.31 5.75
CA LEU A 67 5.00 1.22 5.38
C LEU A 67 5.61 2.64 5.28
N PRO A 68 6.96 2.78 5.26
CA PRO A 68 7.61 4.06 5.09
C PRO A 68 7.18 4.76 3.79
N ASN A 69 7.17 6.10 3.77
CA ASN A 69 6.69 6.87 2.62
C ASN A 69 7.41 6.57 1.29
N ASN A 70 8.69 6.21 1.37
CA ASN A 70 9.52 5.85 0.21
C ASN A 70 9.43 4.37 -0.16
N HIS A 71 8.60 3.58 0.53
CA HIS A 71 8.41 2.17 0.23
C HIS A 71 7.55 2.03 -1.05
N PRO A 72 7.97 1.24 -2.05
CA PRO A 72 7.26 1.15 -3.34
C PRO A 72 5.80 0.68 -3.19
N VAL A 73 5.55 -0.27 -2.27
CA VAL A 73 4.19 -0.73 -1.95
C VAL A 73 3.33 0.38 -1.32
N HIS A 74 3.88 1.23 -0.45
CA HIS A 74 3.15 2.38 0.10
C HIS A 74 2.78 3.35 -1.00
N GLU A 75 3.75 3.70 -1.85
CA GLU A 75 3.53 4.62 -2.96
C GLU A 75 2.39 4.14 -3.88
N ARG A 76 2.45 2.86 -4.27
CA ARG A 76 1.44 2.25 -5.11
C ARG A 76 0.08 2.13 -4.42
N PHE A 77 0.03 1.73 -3.14
CA PHE A 77 -1.23 1.67 -2.38
C PHE A 77 -1.90 3.04 -2.34
N VAL A 78 -1.15 4.08 -1.97
CA VAL A 78 -1.69 5.43 -1.83
C VAL A 78 -2.17 5.98 -3.18
N LYS A 79 -1.41 5.76 -4.26
CA LYS A 79 -1.81 6.19 -5.61
C LYS A 79 -3.00 5.40 -6.16
N GLN A 80 -2.96 4.07 -6.11
CA GLN A 80 -3.91 3.19 -6.80
C GLN A 80 -5.18 2.94 -5.99
N ARG A 81 -5.07 2.78 -4.67
CA ARG A 81 -6.20 2.49 -3.79
C ARG A 81 -6.79 3.76 -3.18
N LEU A 82 -5.97 4.70 -2.73
CA LEU A 82 -6.48 5.92 -2.09
C LEU A 82 -6.65 7.10 -3.06
N THR A 83 -6.16 7.00 -4.31
CA THR A 83 -6.24 8.08 -5.33
C THR A 83 -5.65 9.41 -4.86
N VAL A 84 -4.61 9.36 -4.03
CA VAL A 84 -3.84 10.51 -3.57
C VAL A 84 -2.34 10.24 -3.72
N TYR A 85 -1.49 11.23 -3.45
CA TYR A 85 -0.04 11.05 -3.45
C TYR A 85 0.52 10.86 -2.02
N PRO A 86 1.62 10.09 -1.83
CA PRO A 86 2.21 9.87 -0.51
C PRO A 86 2.51 11.14 0.28
N HIS A 87 2.99 12.20 -0.40
CA HIS A 87 3.28 13.48 0.24
C HIS A 87 2.01 14.18 0.76
N GLN A 88 0.86 14.00 0.10
CA GLN A 88 -0.42 14.58 0.55
C GLN A 88 -0.93 13.86 1.80
N LEU A 89 -0.77 12.53 1.83
CA LEU A 89 -1.14 11.73 2.99
C LEU A 89 -0.23 12.06 4.20
N GLN A 90 1.09 12.18 3.99
CA GLN A 90 2.03 12.62 5.01
C GLN A 90 1.67 14.01 5.55
N LEU A 91 1.39 14.97 4.66
CA LEU A 91 1.02 16.33 5.07
C LEU A 91 -0.26 16.36 5.93
N ALA A 92 -1.22 15.46 5.67
CA ALA A 92 -2.41 15.32 6.51
C ALA A 92 -2.04 14.85 7.92
N TRP A 93 -1.14 13.88 8.05
CA TRP A 93 -0.64 13.42 9.36
C TRP A 93 0.16 14.51 10.07
N ASP A 94 1.06 15.21 9.38
CA ASP A 94 1.88 16.28 9.97
C ASP A 94 1.01 17.40 10.55
N ARG A 95 -0.01 17.85 9.81
CA ARG A 95 -0.96 18.86 10.29
C ARG A 95 -1.69 18.39 11.55
N MET A 96 -2.12 17.14 11.59
CA MET A 96 -2.78 16.56 12.76
C MET A 96 -1.87 16.53 13.98
N VAL A 97 -0.62 16.06 13.81
CA VAL A 97 0.35 15.94 14.90
C VAL A 97 0.76 17.32 15.42
N PHE A 98 1.12 18.25 14.54
CA PHE A 98 1.58 19.60 14.94
C PHE A 98 0.48 20.45 15.57
N SER A 99 -0.78 20.23 15.20
CA SER A 99 -1.92 20.89 15.86
C SER A 99 -2.35 20.21 17.16
N GLY A 100 -1.79 19.04 17.51
CA GLY A 100 -2.20 18.25 18.67
C GLY A 100 -3.57 17.59 18.54
N THR A 101 -4.16 17.55 17.33
CA THR A 101 -5.51 17.01 17.10
C THR A 101 -5.52 15.48 16.87
N GLY A 102 -4.35 14.86 16.86
CA GLY A 102 -4.22 13.41 16.78
C GLY A 102 -2.80 12.91 16.57
N GLN A 103 -2.70 11.65 16.16
CA GLN A 103 -1.45 10.91 15.98
C GLN A 103 -1.39 10.33 14.57
N ALA A 104 -0.18 10.23 14.03
CA ALA A 104 0.06 9.53 12.79
C ALA A 104 -0.18 8.01 12.94
N PRO A 105 -0.38 7.27 11.84
CA PRO A 105 -0.44 5.81 11.87
C PRO A 105 0.85 5.18 12.39
N ASP A 106 0.75 3.95 12.88
CA ASP A 106 1.90 3.15 13.27
C ASP A 106 2.68 2.71 12.01
N ARG A 107 4.00 2.85 12.05
CA ARG A 107 4.88 2.46 10.93
C ARG A 107 5.50 1.10 11.18
N VAL A 108 5.49 0.23 10.16
CA VAL A 108 6.22 -1.05 10.14
C VAL A 108 7.33 -1.02 9.10
N ARG A 109 8.34 -1.85 9.25
CA ARG A 109 9.54 -1.79 8.38
C ARG A 109 9.33 -2.47 7.02
N HIS A 110 8.54 -3.54 6.99
CA HIS A 110 8.32 -4.36 5.79
C HIS A 110 6.98 -5.10 5.88
N GLN A 111 6.59 -5.75 4.77
CA GLN A 111 5.27 -6.39 4.63
C GLN A 111 5.07 -7.59 5.59
N ALA A 112 6.11 -8.39 5.85
CA ALA A 112 5.98 -9.46 6.86
C ALA A 112 5.72 -8.94 8.29
N GLU A 113 6.29 -7.78 8.65
CA GLU A 113 5.96 -7.12 9.92
C GLU A 113 4.54 -6.55 9.88
N MET A 114 4.07 -6.06 8.73
CA MET A 114 2.69 -5.63 8.58
C MET A 114 1.71 -6.76 8.90
N VAL A 115 1.93 -7.95 8.33
CA VAL A 115 1.08 -9.12 8.61
C VAL A 115 1.07 -9.43 10.10
N GLU A 116 2.24 -9.51 10.73
CA GLU A 116 2.35 -9.79 12.17
C GLU A 116 1.59 -8.75 13.00
N ARG A 117 1.84 -7.47 12.74
CA ARG A 117 1.21 -6.38 13.49
C ARG A 117 -0.30 -6.36 13.31
N ILE A 118 -0.79 -6.67 12.11
CA ILE A 118 -2.23 -6.77 11.86
C ILE A 118 -2.80 -7.98 12.59
N ALA A 119 -2.18 -9.16 12.46
CA ALA A 119 -2.66 -10.41 13.05
C ALA A 119 -2.70 -10.39 14.59
N THR A 120 -1.85 -9.59 15.25
CA THR A 120 -1.81 -9.50 16.71
C THR A 120 -2.54 -8.28 17.29
N THR A 121 -3.15 -7.44 16.46
CA THR A 121 -3.76 -6.18 16.90
C THR A 121 -5.24 -6.14 16.51
N PRO A 122 -6.16 -6.31 17.49
CA PRO A 122 -7.60 -6.15 17.27
C PRO A 122 -7.96 -4.84 16.56
N GLY A 123 -8.86 -4.91 15.58
CA GLY A 123 -9.30 -3.76 14.80
C GLY A 123 -8.25 -3.18 13.85
N ALA A 124 -7.12 -3.86 13.61
CA ALA A 124 -6.06 -3.36 12.75
C ALA A 124 -6.39 -3.42 11.26
N ILE A 125 -5.80 -2.49 10.52
CA ILE A 125 -5.87 -2.39 9.06
C ILE A 125 -4.50 -2.01 8.48
N GLY A 126 -4.21 -2.54 7.31
CA GLY A 126 -3.05 -2.18 6.51
C GLY A 126 -3.18 -2.72 5.10
N TYR A 127 -2.06 -2.91 4.42
CA TYR A 127 -2.05 -3.35 3.03
C TYR A 127 -0.77 -4.13 2.71
N LEU A 128 -0.89 -5.08 1.78
CA LEU A 128 0.21 -5.95 1.39
C LEU A 128 0.07 -6.39 -0.06
N GLU A 129 1.17 -6.84 -0.64
CA GLU A 129 1.18 -7.58 -1.89
C GLU A 129 0.73 -9.01 -1.65
N ARG A 130 0.05 -9.60 -2.64
CA ARG A 130 -0.54 -10.93 -2.54
C ARG A 130 0.41 -12.02 -2.04
N GLU A 131 1.70 -11.91 -2.34
CA GLU A 131 2.75 -12.86 -1.92
C GLU A 131 2.94 -12.92 -0.40
N TYR A 132 2.56 -11.87 0.33
CA TYR A 132 2.61 -11.80 1.79
C TYR A 132 1.27 -12.15 2.45
N LEU A 133 0.25 -12.51 1.68
CA LEU A 133 -1.04 -12.88 2.26
C LEU A 133 -0.90 -14.14 3.11
N ASP A 134 -1.42 -14.07 4.33
CA ASP A 134 -1.39 -15.11 5.36
C ASP A 134 -2.83 -15.32 5.86
N GLU A 135 -3.20 -16.54 6.25
CA GLU A 135 -4.53 -16.90 6.77
C GLU A 135 -4.87 -16.18 8.08
N ARG A 136 -3.87 -15.64 8.79
CA ARG A 136 -4.06 -14.87 10.02
C ARG A 136 -4.69 -13.49 9.82
N VAL A 137 -4.74 -13.00 8.58
CA VAL A 137 -5.35 -11.71 8.23
C VAL A 137 -6.45 -11.91 7.20
N GLN A 138 -7.45 -11.04 7.23
CA GLN A 138 -8.54 -11.08 6.24
C GLN A 138 -8.38 -9.98 5.20
N VAL A 139 -8.82 -10.26 3.98
CA VAL A 139 -8.82 -9.29 2.88
C VAL A 139 -10.10 -8.47 2.93
N ILE A 140 -9.96 -7.15 2.85
CA ILE A 140 -11.08 -6.21 2.75
C ILE A 140 -11.24 -5.80 1.28
N SER A 141 -12.44 -5.96 0.75
CA SER A 141 -12.78 -5.52 -0.60
C SER A 141 -12.98 -3.99 -0.66
N MET A 142 -12.72 -3.39 -1.82
CA MET A 142 -12.93 -1.96 -2.07
C MET A 142 -13.70 -1.75 -3.37
N ASP A 143 -14.49 -0.67 -3.43
CA ASP A 143 -15.18 -0.18 -4.63
C ASP A 143 -14.31 0.73 -5.55
#